data_AF-A0A2N1JRE7-F1
#
_entry.id   AF-A0A2N1JRE7-F1
#
_cell.length_a   1.000
_cell.length_b   1.000
_cell.length_c   1.000
_cell.angle_alpha   90.00
_cell.angle_beta   90.00
_cell.angle_gamma   90.00
#
_symmetry.space_group_name_H-M   'P 1'
#
loop_
_entity.id
_entity.type
_entity.pdbx_description
1 polymer ?
#
loop_
_entity_poly.entity_id
_entity_poly.type
_entity_poly.pdbx_seq_one_letter_code
_entity_poly.pdbx_strand_id
1 'polypeptide(L)'
;MEGNVTYRRVQGGDSKELILVNDDGTLSLNSKWRADHNLNVSTGKDHSTYFKNKRADSYIVEFDVPQYLDDLIRENAISQKGYKTNPLNQGRTAPKIVDKGIFDKYGFEGVAYELPDPISRWLVEYGRNAKLIK
;
A
#
# COMPACT_ATOMS: atom_id res chain seq x y z
N MET A 1 -15.86 -17.31 3.26
CA MET A 1 -16.48 -16.00 3.55
C MET A 1 -15.58 -14.96 2.91
N GLU A 2 -16.13 -14.12 2.04
CA GLU A 2 -15.40 -13.02 1.40
C GLU A 2 -15.08 -11.98 2.47
N GLY A 3 -13.91 -12.11 3.10
CA GLY A 3 -13.37 -11.12 4.01
C GLY A 3 -12.81 -9.93 3.25
N ASN A 4 -12.60 -8.83 3.96
CA ASN A 4 -11.82 -7.70 3.47
C ASN A 4 -10.63 -7.46 4.39
N VAL A 5 -9.55 -6.92 3.83
CA VAL A 5 -8.37 -6.49 4.55
C VAL A 5 -8.22 -4.98 4.39
N THR A 6 -8.03 -4.26 5.49
CA THR A 6 -7.86 -2.82 5.46
C THR A 6 -6.41 -2.46 5.14
N TYR A 7 -6.23 -1.65 4.10
CA TYR A 7 -4.97 -1.07 3.66
C TYR A 7 -4.93 0.42 3.99
N ARG A 8 -3.70 0.93 4.21
CA ARG A 8 -3.44 2.33 4.55
C ARG A 8 -2.29 2.87 3.72
N ARG A 9 -2.45 4.10 3.23
CA ARG A 9 -1.40 4.84 2.52
C ARG A 9 -1.22 6.21 3.13
N VAL A 10 0.00 6.55 3.52
CA VAL A 10 0.36 7.93 3.90
C VAL A 10 0.57 8.77 2.63
N GLN A 11 -0.08 9.93 2.54
CA GLN A 11 0.08 10.92 1.47
C GLN A 11 0.23 12.33 2.06
N GLY A 12 0.72 13.28 1.27
CA GLY A 12 0.97 14.65 1.75
C GLY A 12 2.27 14.78 2.54
N GLY A 13 2.58 16.01 2.95
CA GLY A 13 3.94 16.40 3.35
C GLY A 13 4.92 16.11 2.22
N ASP A 14 5.89 15.23 2.48
CA ASP A 14 6.86 14.77 1.48
C ASP A 14 6.43 13.49 0.72
N SER A 15 5.25 12.94 1.02
CA SER A 15 4.76 11.71 0.38
C SER A 15 3.97 12.03 -0.88
N LYS A 16 4.27 11.33 -1.99
CA LYS A 16 3.50 11.47 -3.24
C LYS A 16 2.01 11.20 -2.99
N GLU A 17 1.19 12.18 -3.30
CA GLU A 17 -0.25 12.00 -3.43
C GLU A 17 -0.50 11.31 -4.77
N LEU A 18 -0.99 10.07 -4.74
CA LEU A 18 -1.23 9.25 -5.93
C LEU A 18 -2.67 8.75 -6.01
N ILE A 19 -3.35 8.59 -4.88
CA ILE A 19 -4.75 8.13 -4.82
C ILE A 19 -5.67 9.25 -4.31
N LEU A 20 -6.88 9.27 -4.85
CA LEU A 20 -8.00 10.11 -4.45
C LEU A 20 -9.08 9.22 -3.82
N VAL A 21 -9.77 9.75 -2.83
CA VAL A 21 -10.97 9.13 -2.25
C VAL A 21 -12.18 9.80 -2.90
N ASN A 22 -13.04 9.00 -3.52
CA ASN A 22 -14.27 9.47 -4.15
C ASN A 22 -15.42 9.53 -3.13
N ASP A 23 -16.45 10.31 -3.43
CA ASP A 23 -17.61 10.50 -2.55
C ASP A 23 -18.39 9.20 -2.26
N ASP A 24 -18.31 8.22 -3.16
CA ASP A 24 -18.94 6.89 -3.02
C ASP A 24 -18.07 5.88 -2.24
N GLY A 25 -16.94 6.31 -1.69
CA GLY A 25 -16.01 5.45 -0.97
C GLY A 25 -15.14 4.56 -1.86
N THR A 26 -15.12 4.77 -3.18
CA THR A 26 -14.14 4.15 -4.08
C THR A 26 -12.86 5.00 -4.16
N LEU A 27 -11.84 4.47 -4.85
CA LEU A 27 -10.58 5.15 -5.07
C LEU A 27 -10.39 5.51 -6.55
N SER A 28 -9.54 6.49 -6.80
CA SER A 28 -9.06 6.80 -8.14
C SER A 28 -7.59 7.20 -8.13
N LEU A 29 -6.88 6.93 -9.22
CA LEU A 29 -5.53 7.43 -9.41
C LEU A 29 -5.59 8.92 -9.80
N ASN A 30 -4.72 9.74 -9.23
CA ASN A 30 -4.64 11.15 -9.58
C ASN A 30 -3.74 11.39 -10.81
N SER A 31 -3.71 12.63 -11.29
CA SER A 31 -2.93 13.05 -12.47
C SER A 31 -1.41 12.93 -12.31
N LYS A 32 -0.90 12.75 -11.09
CA LYS A 32 0.54 12.55 -10.79
C LYS A 32 0.96 11.08 -10.92
N TRP A 33 0.02 10.14 -11.00
CA TRP A 33 0.33 8.73 -11.17
C TRP A 33 1.02 8.44 -12.52
N ARG A 34 2.00 7.54 -12.52
CA ARG A 34 2.70 7.02 -13.70
C ARG A 34 2.95 5.51 -13.50
N ALA A 35 3.07 4.73 -14.57
CA ALA A 35 3.20 3.27 -14.49
C ALA A 35 4.50 2.79 -13.82
N ASP A 36 5.51 3.65 -13.76
CA ASP A 36 6.76 3.42 -13.05
C ASP A 36 6.72 3.87 -11.57
N HIS A 37 5.59 4.43 -11.11
CA HIS A 37 5.36 4.73 -9.70
C HIS A 37 4.83 3.52 -8.96
N ASN A 38 5.56 3.11 -7.92
CA ASN A 38 5.09 2.10 -6.99
C ASN A 38 4.21 2.73 -5.91
N LEU A 39 3.18 1.99 -5.49
CA LEU A 39 2.27 2.39 -4.43
C LEU A 39 2.71 1.74 -3.11
N ASN A 40 3.28 2.54 -2.21
CA ASN A 40 3.53 2.10 -0.84
C ASN A 40 2.25 2.12 0.00
N VAL A 41 1.96 1.00 0.65
CA VAL A 41 0.78 0.78 1.50
C VAL A 41 1.13 -0.14 2.67
N SER A 42 0.31 -0.18 3.72
CA SER A 42 0.44 -1.15 4.80
C SER A 42 -0.91 -1.63 5.31
N THR A 43 -0.98 -2.87 5.78
CA THR A 43 -2.19 -3.44 6.40
C THR A 43 -2.32 -3.08 7.88
N GLY A 44 -1.21 -2.76 8.54
CA GLY A 44 -1.15 -2.34 9.94
C GLY A 44 -1.43 -0.85 10.16
N LYS A 45 -2.20 -0.52 11.21
CA LYS A 45 -2.50 0.87 11.59
C LYS A 45 -1.25 1.61 12.10
N ASP A 46 -0.45 0.96 12.95
CA ASP A 46 0.66 1.63 13.66
C ASP A 46 1.76 2.10 12.71
N HIS A 47 2.10 1.31 11.70
CA HIS A 47 3.08 1.70 10.67
C HIS A 47 2.65 2.98 9.94
N SER A 48 1.39 3.04 9.48
CA SER A 48 0.87 4.23 8.79
C SER A 48 0.81 5.45 9.72
N THR A 49 0.44 5.27 10.98
CA THR A 49 0.38 6.33 12.01
C THR A 49 1.77 6.85 12.33
N TYR A 50 2.75 5.97 12.47
CA TYR A 50 4.15 6.31 12.71
C TYR A 50 4.71 7.21 11.61
N PHE A 51 4.49 6.88 10.34
CA PHE A 51 4.98 7.67 9.21
C PHE A 51 4.19 8.97 9.00
N LYS A 52 2.88 8.96 9.27
CA LYS A 52 2.06 10.18 9.29
C LYS A 52 2.61 11.18 10.32
N ASN A 53 2.86 10.74 11.54
CA ASN A 53 3.34 11.62 12.63
C ASN A 53 4.76 12.17 12.40
N LYS A 54 5.52 11.59 11.47
CA LYS A 54 6.85 12.08 11.08
C LYS A 54 6.83 13.15 9.98
N ARG A 55 5.69 13.36 9.32
CA ARG A 55 5.56 14.22 8.14
C ARG A 55 4.47 15.26 8.40
N ALA A 56 4.87 16.51 8.55
CA ALA A 56 3.92 17.63 8.63
C ALA A 56 2.99 17.61 7.42
N ASP A 57 1.73 17.99 7.62
CA ASP A 57 0.67 18.05 6.59
C ASP A 57 0.40 16.73 5.86
N SER A 58 0.83 15.60 6.42
CA SER A 58 0.49 14.28 5.90
C SER A 58 -0.80 13.74 6.49
N TYR A 59 -1.48 12.92 5.69
CA TYR A 59 -2.72 12.25 6.02
C TYR A 59 -2.66 10.78 5.58
N ILE A 60 -3.54 9.95 6.13
CA ILE A 60 -3.68 8.55 5.75
C ILE A 60 -4.94 8.41 4.89
N VAL A 61 -4.81 7.69 3.79
CA VAL A 61 -5.94 7.13 3.05
C VAL A 61 -6.11 5.69 3.53
N GLU A 62 -7.25 5.40 4.16
CA GLU A 62 -7.63 4.07 4.65
C GLU A 62 -8.74 3.51 3.75
N PHE A 63 -8.63 2.25 3.34
CA PHE A 63 -9.59 1.59 2.46
C PHE A 63 -9.53 0.08 2.62
N ASP A 64 -10.60 -0.60 2.25
CA ASP A 64 -10.71 -2.05 2.29
C ASP A 64 -10.47 -2.66 0.92
N VAL A 65 -9.84 -3.84 0.91
CA VAL A 65 -9.55 -4.62 -0.29
C VAL A 65 -10.09 -6.04 -0.09
N PRO A 66 -10.71 -6.67 -1.12
CA PRO A 66 -11.18 -8.04 -1.04
C PRO A 66 -10.07 -9.04 -0.67
N GLN A 67 -10.40 -10.06 0.14
CA GLN A 67 -9.44 -11.06 0.61
C GLN A 67 -8.65 -11.72 -0.52
N TYR A 68 -9.28 -12.02 -1.67
CA TYR A 68 -8.57 -12.67 -2.78
C TYR A 68 -7.43 -11.79 -3.35
N LEU A 69 -7.59 -10.46 -3.34
CA LEU A 69 -6.55 -9.56 -3.82
C LEU A 69 -5.45 -9.39 -2.77
N ASP A 70 -5.81 -9.38 -1.48
CA ASP A 70 -4.84 -9.45 -0.39
C ASP A 70 -4.00 -10.74 -0.47
N ASP A 71 -4.64 -11.89 -0.65
CA ASP A 71 -3.97 -13.18 -0.80
C ASP A 71 -3.03 -13.18 -2.00
N LEU A 72 -3.48 -12.67 -3.16
CA LEU A 72 -2.64 -12.53 -4.35
C LEU A 72 -1.40 -11.66 -4.06
N ILE A 73 -1.56 -10.53 -3.38
CA ILE A 73 -0.45 -9.65 -3.02
C ILE A 73 0.51 -10.38 -2.07
N ARG A 74 -0.04 -10.95 -0.99
CA ARG A 74 0.72 -11.60 0.08
C ARG A 74 1.52 -12.80 -0.42
N GLU A 75 0.91 -13.64 -1.26
CA GLU A 75 1.52 -14.89 -1.75
C GLU A 75 2.60 -14.64 -2.80
N ASN A 76 2.53 -13.52 -3.52
CA ASN A 76 3.52 -13.13 -4.53
C ASN A 76 4.55 -12.12 -4.02
N ALA A 77 4.43 -11.67 -2.77
CA ALA A 77 5.30 -10.65 -2.22
C ALA A 77 6.72 -11.18 -1.96
N ILE A 78 7.71 -10.44 -2.43
CA ILE A 78 9.12 -10.80 -2.31
C ILE A 78 9.79 -9.87 -1.29
N SER A 79 10.64 -10.44 -0.43
CA SER A 79 11.46 -9.67 0.50
C SER A 79 12.30 -8.62 -0.23
N GLN A 80 12.42 -7.42 0.37
CA GLN A 80 13.30 -6.37 -0.14
C GLN A 80 14.74 -6.85 -0.38
N LYS A 81 15.26 -7.76 0.47
CA LYS A 81 16.58 -8.36 0.27
C LYS A 81 16.54 -9.30 -0.93
N GLY A 82 17.32 -9.00 -1.97
CA GLY A 82 17.41 -9.81 -3.18
C GLY A 82 16.26 -9.57 -4.18
N TYR A 83 15.36 -8.62 -3.93
CA TYR A 83 14.19 -8.36 -4.76
C TYR A 83 14.48 -8.20 -6.27
N LYS A 84 15.57 -7.50 -6.61
CA LYS A 84 15.96 -7.22 -8.02
C LYS A 84 16.54 -8.42 -8.76
N THR A 85 17.07 -9.40 -8.03
CA THR A 85 17.75 -10.58 -8.58
C THR A 85 16.93 -11.85 -8.36
N ASN A 86 15.74 -11.75 -7.76
CA ASN A 86 14.88 -12.88 -7.50
C ASN A 86 14.29 -13.41 -8.82
N PRO A 87 14.46 -14.69 -9.17
CA PRO A 87 13.91 -15.28 -10.39
C PRO A 87 12.38 -15.15 -10.50
N LEU A 88 11.66 -15.06 -9.39
CA LEU A 88 10.21 -14.86 -9.34
C LEU A 88 9.79 -13.42 -9.68
N ASN A 89 10.75 -12.50 -9.87
CA ASN A 89 10.49 -11.08 -10.18
C ASN A 89 11.15 -10.62 -11.49
N GLN A 90 11.29 -11.50 -12.48
CA GLN A 90 11.92 -11.14 -13.76
C GLN A 90 11.18 -9.99 -14.48
N GLY A 91 9.86 -9.91 -14.33
CA GLY A 91 9.03 -8.82 -14.87
C GLY A 91 9.04 -7.52 -14.06
N ARG A 92 9.64 -7.51 -12.86
CA ARG A 92 9.65 -6.37 -11.92
C ARG A 92 8.27 -5.89 -11.45
N THR A 93 7.27 -6.75 -11.54
CA THR A 93 5.87 -6.49 -11.18
C THR A 93 5.42 -7.19 -9.89
N ALA A 94 6.28 -7.97 -9.23
CA ALA A 94 5.91 -8.61 -7.97
C ALA A 94 5.74 -7.58 -6.84
N PRO A 95 4.85 -7.78 -5.87
CA PRO A 95 4.83 -6.97 -4.66
C PRO A 95 6.17 -7.09 -3.91
N LYS A 96 6.62 -6.00 -3.28
CA LYS A 96 7.80 -6.03 -2.42
C LYS A 96 7.42 -5.80 -0.97
N ILE A 97 7.88 -6.66 -0.07
CA ILE A 97 7.76 -6.44 1.38
C ILE A 97 8.83 -5.42 1.79
N VAL A 98 8.41 -4.31 2.40
CA VAL A 98 9.29 -3.21 2.83
C VAL A 98 9.14 -2.96 4.34
N ASP A 99 10.03 -2.15 4.91
CA ASP A 99 9.99 -1.68 6.30
C ASP A 99 9.97 -2.77 7.39
N LYS A 100 10.29 -4.03 7.07
CA LYS A 100 10.30 -5.15 8.05
C LYS A 100 11.04 -4.80 9.36
N GLY A 101 12.18 -4.11 9.27
CA GLY A 101 12.93 -3.69 10.46
C GLY A 101 12.22 -2.66 11.34
N ILE A 102 11.30 -1.86 10.80
CA ILE A 102 10.44 -0.95 11.59
C ILE A 102 9.36 -1.76 12.32
N PHE A 103 8.72 -2.73 11.64
CA PHE A 103 7.75 -3.63 12.27
C PHE A 103 8.41 -4.41 13.42
N ASP A 104 9.54 -5.05 13.16
CA ASP A 104 10.26 -5.85 14.15
C ASP A 104 10.75 -4.98 15.34
N LYS A 105 11.20 -3.74 15.08
CA LYS A 105 11.71 -2.83 16.12
C LYS A 105 10.63 -2.35 17.09
N TYR A 106 9.43 -2.05 16.60
CA TYR A 106 8.37 -1.45 17.41
C TYR A 106 7.21 -2.42 17.71
N GLY A 107 7.29 -3.66 17.24
CA GLY A 107 6.24 -4.66 17.43
C GLY A 107 4.94 -4.33 16.70
N PHE A 108 5.01 -3.66 15.56
CA PHE A 108 3.82 -3.31 14.78
C PHE A 108 3.19 -4.56 14.16
N GLU A 109 1.87 -4.62 14.15
CA GLU A 109 1.12 -5.64 13.42
C GLU A 109 0.98 -5.31 11.93
N GLY A 110 0.78 -6.32 11.09
CA GLY A 110 0.57 -6.20 9.65
C GLY A 110 1.85 -6.25 8.82
N VAL A 111 1.76 -5.81 7.56
CA VAL A 111 2.87 -5.80 6.60
C VAL A 111 2.83 -4.51 5.78
N ALA A 112 4.00 -3.97 5.43
CA ALA A 112 4.11 -2.89 4.45
C ALA A 112 4.60 -3.42 3.10
N TYR A 113 3.96 -2.93 2.05
CA TYR A 113 4.25 -3.29 0.67
C TYR A 113 4.65 -2.06 -0.14
N GLU A 114 5.54 -2.28 -1.10
CA GLU A 114 5.73 -1.42 -2.27
C GLU A 114 5.17 -2.17 -3.48
N LEU A 115 4.08 -1.65 -4.05
CA LEU A 115 3.31 -2.32 -5.11
C LEU A 115 3.59 -1.69 -6.48
N PRO A 116 4.23 -2.40 -7.41
CA PRO A 116 4.37 -1.93 -8.79
C PRO A 116 3.07 -2.10 -9.59
N ASP A 117 3.07 -1.54 -10.80
CA ASP A 117 2.06 -1.83 -11.81
C ASP A 117 2.14 -3.31 -12.26
N PRO A 118 1.02 -4.01 -12.53
CA PRO A 118 -0.38 -3.56 -12.50
C PRO A 118 -1.06 -3.66 -11.13
N ILE A 119 -0.38 -4.22 -10.12
CA ILE A 119 -0.98 -4.52 -8.80
C ILE A 119 -1.45 -3.25 -8.09
N SER A 120 -0.70 -2.15 -8.22
CA SER A 120 -1.11 -0.84 -7.70
C SER A 120 -2.43 -0.35 -8.30
N ARG A 121 -2.69 -0.62 -9.59
CA ARG A 121 -3.97 -0.29 -10.25
C ARG A 121 -5.10 -1.17 -9.73
N TRP A 122 -4.88 -2.47 -9.58
CA TRP A 122 -5.90 -3.37 -9.03
C TRP A 122 -6.26 -2.98 -7.60
N LEU A 123 -5.29 -2.60 -6.77
CA LEU A 123 -5.57 -2.15 -5.41
C LEU A 123 -6.50 -0.93 -5.38
N VAL A 124 -6.33 -0.01 -6.33
CA VAL A 124 -7.19 1.18 -6.46
C VAL A 124 -8.56 0.83 -7.05
N GLU A 125 -8.61 -0.05 -8.06
CA GLU A 125 -9.85 -0.51 -8.70
C GLU A 125 -10.77 -1.26 -7.74
N TYR A 126 -10.21 -2.14 -6.90
CA TYR A 126 -10.96 -2.96 -5.96
C TYR A 126 -11.07 -2.34 -4.56
N GLY A 127 -10.41 -1.21 -4.31
CA GLY A 127 -10.49 -0.48 -3.04
C GLY A 127 -11.89 0.08 -2.78
N ARG A 128 -12.43 -0.18 -1.60
CA ARG A 128 -13.77 0.26 -1.15
C ARG A 128 -13.70 0.86 0.26
N ASN A 129 -14.81 1.45 0.71
CA ASN A 129 -14.94 2.08 2.03
C ASN A 129 -13.84 3.10 2.33
N ALA A 130 -13.32 3.74 1.27
CA ALA A 130 -12.18 4.62 1.36
C ALA A 130 -12.50 5.88 2.13
N LYS A 131 -11.58 6.32 2.98
CA LYS A 131 -11.71 7.55 3.77
C LYS A 131 -10.35 8.16 4.09
N LEU A 132 -10.37 9.45 4.41
CA LEU A 132 -9.20 10.20 4.85
C LEU A 132 -9.12 10.25 6.38
N ILE A 133 -7.94 10.02 6.93
CA ILE A 133 -7.62 10.18 8.34
C ILE A 133 -6.52 11.24 8.46
N LYS A 134 -6.86 12.37 9.09
CA LYS A 134 -6.00 13.55 9.24
C LYS A 134 -5.20 13.53 10.54
#